data_AF-A0A8W8LNZ1-F1
#
_entry.id   AF-A0A8W8LNZ1-F1
#
_cell.length_a   1.000
_cell.length_b   1.000
_cell.length_c   1.000
_cell.angle_alpha   90.00
_cell.angle_beta   90.00
_cell.angle_gamma   90.00
#
_symmetry.space_group_name_H-M   'P 1'
#
loop_
_entity.id
_entity.type
_entity.pdbx_description
1 polymer ?
#
loop_
_entity_poly.entity_id
_entity_poly.type
_entity_poly.pdbx_seq_one_letter_code
_entity_poly.pdbx_strand_id
1 'polypeptide(L)'
;MINIGKPEVDLDCLHIVYESNLVDDKKCPINERKCKYCNSNDVEDEYHFVLVCDFYTELRKLYIKKFFYVRPSMAKFIDLLNSDSIFMLKKTG
;
A
#
# COMPACT_ATOMS: atom_id res chain seq x y z
N MET A 1 30.87 -19.70 7.40
CA MET A 1 30.73 -18.34 6.83
C MET A 1 29.30 -18.20 6.36
N ILE A 2 28.51 -17.36 7.02
CA ILE A 2 27.18 -16.98 6.53
C ILE A 2 27.19 -15.46 6.54
N ASN A 3 27.49 -14.85 5.40
CA ASN A 3 27.23 -13.43 5.22
C ASN A 3 25.73 -13.31 4.96
N ILE A 4 24.98 -13.10 6.04
CA ILE A 4 23.62 -12.59 5.94
C ILE A 4 23.79 -11.11 5.62
N GLY A 5 23.75 -10.78 4.32
CA GLY A 5 23.74 -9.39 3.89
C GLY A 5 22.63 -8.66 4.65
N LYS A 6 22.97 -7.56 5.31
CA LYS A 6 21.94 -6.67 5.87
C LYS A 6 21.01 -6.28 4.71
N PRO A 7 19.68 -6.25 4.90
CA PRO A 7 18.83 -5.57 3.93
C PRO A 7 19.25 -4.10 3.94
N GLU A 8 19.96 -3.66 2.91
CA GLU A 8 20.18 -2.25 2.67
C GLU A 8 18.81 -1.64 2.41
N VAL A 9 18.34 -0.86 3.37
CA VAL A 9 17.18 0.00 3.19
C VAL A 9 17.64 1.08 2.23
N ASP A 10 17.18 1.00 0.99
CA ASP A 10 17.39 2.06 0.02
C ASP A 10 16.64 3.31 0.47
N LEU A 11 17.40 4.24 1.05
CA LEU A 11 16.91 5.53 1.55
C LEU A 11 16.46 6.47 0.41
N ASP A 12 16.74 6.13 -0.85
CA ASP A 12 16.35 6.96 -2.00
C ASP A 12 14.82 6.97 -2.20
N CYS A 13 14.11 5.89 -1.84
CA CYS A 13 12.64 5.86 -1.91
C CYS A 13 11.94 6.44 -0.66
N LEU A 14 12.65 6.99 0.33
CA LEU A 14 12.04 7.64 1.51
C LEU A 14 11.87 9.16 1.35
N HIS A 15 12.61 9.80 0.44
CA HIS A 15 12.65 11.26 0.33
C HIS A 15 11.49 11.93 -0.41
N ILE A 16 10.56 11.20 -1.03
CA ILE A 16 9.60 11.81 -1.97
C ILE A 16 8.29 12.30 -1.32
N VAL A 17 7.95 11.93 -0.08
CA VAL A 17 6.55 12.14 0.35
C VAL A 17 6.31 13.32 1.30
N TYR A 18 7.33 13.95 1.90
CA TYR A 18 7.04 14.95 2.96
C TYR A 18 7.43 16.40 2.72
N GLU A 19 8.40 16.73 1.88
CA GLU A 19 8.74 18.15 1.67
C GLU A 19 9.17 18.44 0.24
N SER A 20 8.49 19.43 -0.35
CA SER A 20 8.81 20.21 -1.54
C SER A 20 8.08 19.86 -2.85
N ASN A 21 7.38 20.88 -3.35
CA ASN A 21 6.76 20.98 -4.66
C ASN A 21 7.80 21.05 -5.80
N LEU A 22 8.77 20.15 -5.85
CA LEU A 22 9.76 20.09 -6.93
C LEU A 22 9.73 18.68 -7.54
N VAL A 23 9.35 18.62 -8.81
CA VAL A 23 9.35 17.42 -9.64
C VAL A 23 10.81 16.97 -9.80
N ASP A 24 11.24 16.00 -8.99
CA ASP A 24 12.47 15.25 -9.22
C ASP A 24 12.14 14.04 -10.12
N ASP A 25 12.67 14.07 -11.34
CA ASP A 25 12.46 13.06 -12.39
C ASP A 25 13.11 11.69 -12.08
N LYS A 26 13.64 11.46 -10.88
CA LYS A 26 13.97 10.11 -10.41
C LYS A 26 12.76 9.40 -9.82
N LYS A 27 11.91 8.88 -10.72
CA LYS A 27 10.81 7.99 -10.33
C LYS A 27 11.38 6.68 -9.77
N CYS A 28 11.35 6.53 -8.44
CA CYS A 28 11.59 5.24 -7.76
C CYS A 28 10.78 4.13 -8.49
N PRO A 29 11.43 3.08 -9.01
CA PRO A 29 10.78 1.98 -9.71
C PRO A 29 9.60 1.41 -8.91
N ILE A 30 8.50 1.09 -9.59
CA ILE A 30 7.25 0.66 -8.91
C ILE A 30 7.50 -0.55 -8.00
N ASN A 31 8.32 -1.50 -8.47
CA ASN A 31 8.71 -2.71 -7.75
C ASN A 31 9.51 -2.45 -6.46
N GLU A 32 10.10 -1.26 -6.31
CA GLU A 32 10.93 -0.84 -5.18
C GLU A 32 10.16 -0.01 -4.15
N ARG A 33 8.93 0.40 -4.46
CA ARG A 33 8.04 1.12 -3.53
C ARG A 33 7.45 0.17 -2.50
N LYS A 34 8.28 -0.37 -1.63
CA LYS A 34 7.88 -1.35 -0.63
C LYS A 34 7.07 -0.71 0.49
N CYS A 35 6.08 -1.44 1.00
CA CYS A 35 5.34 -1.01 2.17
C CYS A 35 6.27 -0.97 3.39
N LYS A 36 6.37 0.22 4.00
CA LYS A 36 7.23 0.45 5.16
C LYS A 36 6.54 0.11 6.49
N TYR A 37 5.23 -0.10 6.44
CA TYR A 37 4.39 -0.31 7.62
C TYR A 37 4.12 -1.78 7.92
N CYS A 38 4.34 -2.68 6.96
CA CYS A 38 4.21 -4.13 7.16
C CYS A 38 5.50 -4.87 6.83
N ASN A 39 5.59 -6.12 7.28
CA ASN A 39 6.77 -6.96 7.10
C ASN A 39 6.71 -7.87 5.86
N SER A 40 5.72 -7.69 4.97
CA SER A 40 5.55 -8.58 3.81
C SER A 40 6.52 -8.29 2.67
N ASN A 41 7.22 -7.15 2.69
CA ASN A 41 8.10 -6.69 1.61
C ASN A 41 7.39 -6.60 0.24
N ASP A 42 6.07 -6.41 0.27
CA ASP A 42 5.25 -6.17 -0.91
C ASP A 42 5.32 -4.72 -1.36
N VAL A 43 4.96 -4.47 -2.62
CA VAL A 43 4.78 -3.11 -3.13
C VAL A 43 3.59 -2.46 -2.43
N GLU A 44 3.79 -1.23 -1.96
CA GLU A 44 2.73 -0.38 -1.41
C GLU A 44 1.96 0.27 -2.54
N ASP A 45 0.99 -0.48 -3.07
CA ASP A 45 -0.03 0.03 -3.99
C ASP A 45 -1.41 0.10 -3.29
N GLU A 46 -2.41 0.58 -4.02
CA GLU A 46 -3.77 0.73 -3.50
C GLU A 46 -4.37 -0.63 -3.11
N TYR A 47 -4.06 -1.69 -3.84
CA TYR A 47 -4.55 -3.02 -3.51
C TYR A 47 -3.94 -3.52 -2.19
N HIS A 48 -2.64 -3.36 -2.00
CA HIS A 48 -1.94 -3.73 -0.79
C HIS A 48 -2.46 -2.93 0.40
N PHE A 49 -2.57 -1.61 0.28
CA PHE A 49 -3.13 -0.74 1.32
C PHE A 49 -4.55 -1.16 1.72
N VAL A 50 -5.46 -1.26 0.74
CA VAL A 50 -6.88 -1.50 0.99
C VAL A 50 -7.15 -2.91 1.50
N LEU A 51 -6.53 -3.94 0.92
CA LEU A 51 -6.95 -5.34 1.12
C LEU A 51 -5.90 -6.30 1.69
N VAL A 52 -4.62 -5.97 1.66
CA VAL A 52 -3.55 -6.91 2.04
C VAL A 52 -2.86 -6.51 3.34
N CYS A 53 -2.20 -5.35 3.38
CA CYS A 53 -1.33 -4.86 4.44
C CYS A 53 -1.84 -5.13 5.87
N ASP A 54 -1.10 -5.90 6.65
CA ASP A 54 -1.53 -6.29 8.00
C ASP A 54 -1.59 -5.10 8.97
N PHE A 55 -0.78 -4.07 8.75
CA PHE A 55 -0.79 -2.85 9.56
C PHE A 55 -2.15 -2.14 9.55
N TYR A 56 -2.84 -2.15 8.40
CA TYR A 56 -4.14 -1.50 8.23
C TYR A 56 -5.33 -2.42 8.56
N THR A 57 -5.11 -3.56 9.24
CA THR A 57 -6.17 -4.54 9.53
C THR A 57 -7.35 -3.94 10.29
N GLU A 58 -7.10 -3.14 11.32
CA GLU A 58 -8.19 -2.54 12.11
C GLU A 58 -8.96 -1.49 11.32
N LEU A 59 -8.24 -0.65 10.55
CA LEU A 59 -8.86 0.32 9.64
C LEU A 59 -9.75 -0.40 8.60
N ARG A 60 -9.25 -1.51 8.04
CA ARG A 60 -9.98 -2.33 7.08
C ARG A 60 -11.24 -2.94 7.68
N LYS A 61 -11.20 -3.42 8.92
CA LYS A 61 -12.37 -3.97 9.63
C LYS A 61 -13.45 -2.92 9.89
N LEU A 62 -13.07 -1.65 10.08
CA LEU A 62 -14.02 -0.56 10.32
C LEU A 62 -14.81 -0.18 9.06
N TYR A 63 -14.15 -0.15 7.90
CA TYR A 63 -14.73 0.44 6.69
C TYR A 63 -15.07 -0.55 5.58
N ILE A 64 -14.46 -1.73 5.56
CA ILE A 64 -14.58 -2.68 4.46
C ILE A 64 -15.28 -3.93 4.97
N LYS A 65 -16.25 -4.45 4.19
CA LYS A 65 -16.93 -5.70 4.56
C LYS A 65 -15.94 -6.86 4.54
N LYS A 66 -16.05 -7.75 5.53
CA LYS A 66 -15.21 -8.96 5.69
C LYS A 66 -15.01 -9.79 4.43
N PHE A 67 -16.04 -9.87 3.58
CA PHE A 67 -15.99 -10.57 2.30
C PHE A 67 -14.79 -10.16 1.42
N PHE A 68 -14.46 -8.87 1.37
CA PHE A 68 -13.47 -8.33 0.44
C PHE A 68 -12.04 -8.66 0.86
N TYR A 69 -11.75 -8.61 2.16
CA TYR A 69 -10.39 -8.75 2.68
C TYR A 69 -10.04 -10.15 3.19
N VAL A 70 -11.04 -11.01 3.38
CA VAL A 70 -10.76 -12.44 3.60
C VAL A 70 -10.42 -13.07 2.26
N ARG A 71 -9.17 -13.56 2.12
CA ARG A 71 -8.62 -14.07 0.85
C ARG A 71 -8.76 -13.00 -0.24
N PRO A 72 -7.95 -11.92 -0.16
CA PRO A 72 -8.06 -10.80 -1.08
C PRO A 72 -7.71 -11.25 -2.49
N SER A 73 -8.32 -10.60 -3.49
CA SER A 73 -8.03 -10.83 -4.91
C SER A 73 -8.31 -9.57 -5.70
N MET A 74 -7.72 -9.44 -6.89
CA MET A 74 -8.00 -8.31 -7.77
C MET A 74 -9.47 -8.20 -8.17
N ALA A 75 -10.17 -9.33 -8.36
CA ALA A 75 -11.60 -9.33 -8.65
C ALA A 75 -12.40 -8.68 -7.49
N LYS A 76 -12.14 -9.09 -6.25
CA LYS A 76 -12.76 -8.48 -5.06
C LYS A 76 -12.41 -7.00 -4.90
N PHE A 77 -11.20 -6.60 -5.28
CA PHE A 77 -10.80 -5.20 -5.25
C PHE A 77 -11.60 -4.37 -6.25
N ILE A 78 -11.73 -4.85 -7.49
CA ILE A 78 -12.54 -4.21 -8.52
C ILE A 78 -14.01 -4.13 -8.08
N ASP A 79 -14.56 -5.23 -7.55
CA ASP A 79 -15.93 -5.26 -7.01
C ASP A 79 -16.11 -4.26 -5.87
N LEU A 80 -15.12 -4.13 -4.98
CA LEU A 80 -15.13 -3.17 -3.89
C LEU A 80 -15.13 -1.74 -4.43
N LEU A 81 -14.26 -1.41 -5.39
CA LEU A 81 -14.17 -0.09 -6.02
C LEU A 81 -15.46 0.30 -6.76
N ASN A 82 -16.13 -0.68 -7.38
CA ASN A 82 -17.39 -0.48 -8.09
C ASN A 82 -18.61 -0.47 -7.17
N SER A 83 -18.46 -0.89 -5.92
CA SER A 83 -19.55 -0.87 -4.95
C SER A 83 -19.70 0.51 -4.32
N ASP A 84 -20.94 0.86 -3.95
CA ASP A 84 -21.20 2.07 -3.15
C ASP A 84 -20.57 2.01 -1.75
N SER A 85 -19.96 0.88 -1.35
CA SER A 85 -19.41 0.73 -0.01
C SER A 85 -18.14 1.54 0.26
N ILE A 86 -17.49 2.09 -0.78
CA ILE A 86 -16.50 3.17 -0.62
C ILE A 86 -17.21 4.52 -0.49
N PHE A 87 -18.08 4.65 0.52
CA PHE A 87 -18.69 5.93 0.86
C PHE A 87 -17.66 6.93 1.44
N MET A 88 -16.45 6.48 1.80
CA MET A 88 -15.44 7.28 2.51
C MET A 88 -14.32 7.87 1.64
N LEU A 89 -14.12 7.43 0.40
CA LEU A 89 -13.12 8.04 -0.51
C LEU A 89 -13.72 9.01 -1.54
N LYS A 90 -15.05 9.15 -1.60
CA LYS A 90 -15.73 10.09 -2.49
C LYS A 90 -15.76 11.53 -1.97
N LYS A 91 -14.96 11.89 -0.96
CA LYS A 91 -14.97 13.26 -0.42
C LYS A 91 -13.57 13.85 -0.26
N THR A 92 -13.09 14.39 -1.36
CA THR A 92 -12.58 15.76 -1.43
C THR A 92 -12.83 16.22 -2.86
N GLY A 93 -13.88 17.03 -3.03
CA GLY A 93 -13.98 17.94 -4.17
C GLY A 93 -13.11 19.17 -3.93
#